data_AF-A0A800D3S4-F1
#
_entry.id   AF-A0A800D3S4-F1
#
_cell.length_a   1.000
_cell.length_b   1.000
_cell.length_c   1.000
_cell.angle_alpha   90.00
_cell.angle_beta   90.00
_cell.angle_gamma   90.00
#
_symmetry.space_group_name_H-M   'P 1'
#
loop_
_entity.id
_entity.type
_entity.pdbx_description
1 polymer ?
#
loop_
_entity_poly.entity_id
_entity_poly.type
_entity_poly.pdbx_seq_one_letter_code
_entity_poly.pdbx_strand_id
1 'polypeptide(L)' 'MGKLKAEFVVIEGNSVEITEKLNEILDAFQENGAIIKDIKVNYTKEHGFDGFLVAYTIIVELPKEMELEA' A
#
# COMPACT_ATOMS: atom_id res chain seq x y z
N MET A 1 -3.85 8.74 20.61
CA MET A 1 -2.83 8.06 19.77
C MET A 1 -3.57 7.01 18.97
N GLY A 2 -3.52 7.10 17.64
CA GLY A 2 -4.07 6.08 16.76
C GLY A 2 -3.25 4.79 16.83
N LYS A 3 -3.77 3.71 16.24
CA LYS A 3 -3.06 2.43 16.21
C LYS A 3 -2.23 2.36 14.93
N LEU A 4 -0.94 2.02 15.07
CA LEU A 4 -0.12 1.73 13.91
C LEU A 4 -0.46 0.34 13.37
N LYS A 5 -0.65 0.25 12.05
CA LYS A 5 -0.83 -0.98 11.30
C LYS A 5 0.19 -1.00 10.16
N ALA A 6 0.70 -2.19 9.85
CA ALA A 6 1.49 -2.45 8.65
C ALA A 6 0.66 -3.33 7.72
N GLU A 7 0.46 -2.87 6.48
CA GLU A 7 -0.20 -3.61 5.41
C GLU A 7 0.85 -4.07 4.40
N PHE A 8 0.76 -5.31 3.93
CA PHE A 8 1.65 -5.86 2.93
C PHE A 8 0.89 -6.07 1.63
N VAL A 9 1.39 -5.48 0.54
CA VAL A 9 0.71 -5.50 -0.76
C VAL A 9 1.69 -5.90 -1.84
N VAL A 10 1.24 -6.75 -2.76
CA VAL A 10 2.01 -7.17 -3.94
C VAL A 10 1.28 -6.68 -5.17
N ILE A 11 1.97 -5.93 -6.00
CA ILE A 11 1.42 -5.34 -7.22
C ILE A 11 2.22 -5.87 -8.42
N GLU A 12 1.49 -6.32 -9.43
CA GLU A 12 2.03 -6.77 -10.70
C GLU A 12 1.52 -5.86 -11.83
N GLY A 13 2.42 -5.50 -12.73
CA GLY A 13 2.14 -4.68 -13.91
C GLY A 13 3.41 -4.02 -14.45
N ASN A 14 3.27 -3.18 -15.45
CA ASN A 14 4.35 -2.25 -15.82
C ASN A 14 4.48 -1.12 -14.78
N SER A 15 5.47 -0.26 -14.95
CA SER A 15 5.73 0.83 -14.00
C SER A 15 4.57 1.81 -13.81
N VAL A 16 3.77 2.07 -14.86
CA VAL A 16 2.59 2.94 -14.80
C VAL A 16 1.48 2.26 -14.02
N GLU A 17 1.14 1.03 -14.39
CA GLU A 17 0.08 0.25 -13.73
C GLU A 17 0.36 0.03 -12.23
N ILE A 18 1.63 -0.22 -11.88
CA ILE A 18 2.03 -0.37 -10.48
C ILE A 18 1.83 0.94 -9.70
N THR A 19 2.19 2.07 -10.32
CA THR A 19 2.05 3.38 -9.70
C THR A 19 0.57 3.73 -9.51
N GLU A 20 -0.26 3.51 -10.53
CA GLU A 20 -1.71 3.75 -10.47
C GLU A 20 -2.36 2.91 -9.37
N LYS A 21 -2.12 1.60 -9.34
CA LYS A 21 -2.65 0.71 -8.29
C LYS A 21 -2.16 1.06 -6.90
N LEU A 22 -0.88 1.44 -6.76
CA LEU A 22 -0.37 1.88 -5.46
C LEU A 22 -1.10 3.14 -5.00
N ASN A 23 -1.31 4.13 -5.86
CA ASN A 23 -2.06 5.34 -5.52
C ASN A 23 -3.49 5.02 -5.12
N GLU A 24 -4.21 4.15 -5.86
CA GLU A 24 -5.57 3.72 -5.49
C GLU A 24 -5.63 3.14 -4.07
N ILE A 25 -4.64 2.33 -3.67
CA ILE A 25 -4.56 1.76 -2.32
C ILE A 25 -4.31 2.86 -1.28
N LEU A 26 -3.41 3.79 -1.56
CA LEU A 26 -3.07 4.89 -0.64
C LEU A 26 -4.24 5.86 -0.47
N ASP A 27 -4.93 6.19 -1.56
CA ASP A 27 -6.12 7.03 -1.57
C ASP A 27 -7.22 6.37 -0.73
N ALA A 28 -7.47 5.07 -0.92
CA ALA A 28 -8.43 4.33 -0.09
C ALA A 28 -8.11 4.41 1.41
N PHE A 29 -6.83 4.33 1.80
CA PHE A 29 -6.45 4.53 3.20
C PHE A 29 -6.77 5.96 3.69
N GLN A 30 -6.44 6.97 2.90
CA GLN A 30 -6.66 8.37 3.26
C GLN A 30 -8.15 8.75 3.31
N GLU A 31 -8.95 8.27 2.36
CA GLU A 31 -10.40 8.48 2.31
C GLU A 31 -11.10 7.91 3.55
N ASN A 32 -10.60 6.79 4.06
CA ASN A 32 -11.11 6.22 5.30
C ASN A 32 -10.64 6.98 6.55
N GLY A 33 -9.66 7.88 6.44
CA GLY A 33 -9.12 8.68 7.54
C GLY A 33 -7.82 8.15 8.15
N ALA A 34 -7.19 7.15 7.51
CA ALA A 34 -5.88 6.66 7.91
C ALA A 34 -4.77 7.65 7.52
N ILE A 35 -3.73 7.75 8.34
CA ILE A 35 -2.56 8.57 8.07
C ILE A 35 -1.41 7.67 7.64
N ILE A 36 -0.98 7.78 6.38
CA ILE A 36 0.21 7.08 5.88
C ILE A 36 1.45 7.64 6.58
N LYS A 37 2.24 6.75 7.20
CA LYS A 37 3.48 7.08 7.92
C LYS A 37 4.73 6.74 7.15
N ASP A 38 4.72 5.61 6.45
CA ASP A 38 5.86 5.12 5.67
C ASP A 38 5.40 4.14 4.59
N ILE A 39 6.14 4.05 3.50
CA ILE A 39 5.94 3.08 2.43
C ILE A 39 7.32 2.50 2.10
N LYS A 40 7.49 1.20 2.32
CA LYS A 40 8.74 0.49 2.03
C LYS A 40 8.57 -0.45 0.87
N VAL A 41 9.53 -0.46 -0.05
CA VAL A 41 9.66 -1.53 -1.04
C VAL A 41 10.45 -2.66 -0.41
N ASN A 42 9.85 -3.83 -0.27
CA ASN A 42 10.52 -5.01 0.29
C ASN A 42 11.14 -5.89 -0.80
N TYR A 43 10.52 -5.91 -1.97
CA TYR A 43 10.89 -6.80 -3.05
C TYR A 43 10.51 -6.22 -4.40
N THR A 44 11.34 -6.43 -5.40
CA THR A 44 11.06 -6.11 -6.79
C THR A 44 11.65 -7.22 -7.66
N LYS A 45 10.88 -7.67 -8.64
CA LYS A 45 11.30 -8.68 -9.62
C LYS A 45 10.75 -8.35 -10.98
N GLU A 46 11.57 -8.51 -12.01
CA GLU A 46 11.11 -8.49 -13.40
C GLU A 46 10.16 -9.68 -13.67
N HIS A 47 9.10 -9.39 -14.41
CA HIS A 47 8.08 -10.36 -14.83
C HIS A 47 7.65 -10.09 -16.29
N GLY A 48 7.96 -11.01 -17.20
CA GLY A 48 7.66 -10.81 -18.62
C GLY A 48 8.61 -9.81 -19.30
N PHE A 49 8.18 -9.23 -20.41
CA PHE A 49 9.02 -8.33 -21.23
C PHE A 49 9.12 -6.91 -20.68
N ASP A 50 8.07 -6.42 -20.00
CA ASP A 50 7.98 -5.05 -19.45
C ASP A 50 7.20 -4.99 -18.11
N GLY A 51 7.00 -6.15 -17.48
CA GLY A 51 6.27 -6.23 -16.21
C GLY A 51 7.22 -6.33 -15.03
N PHE A 52 6.74 -5.91 -13.87
CA PHE A 52 7.39 -6.08 -12.58
C PHE A 52 6.39 -6.64 -11.58
N LEU A 53 6.92 -7.34 -10.60
CA LEU A 53 6.22 -7.70 -9.38
C LEU A 53 6.91 -6.98 -8.22
N VAL A 54 6.18 -6.09 -7.56
CA VAL A 54 6.70 -5.24 -6.48
C VAL A 54 5.91 -5.49 -5.22
N ALA A 55 6.61 -5.77 -4.12
CA ALA A 55 6.01 -5.92 -2.80
C ALA A 55 6.30 -4.70 -1.93
N TYR A 56 5.24 -4.08 -1.41
CA TYR A 56 5.28 -2.93 -0.53
C TYR A 56 4.84 -3.30 0.89
N THR A 57 5.44 -2.65 1.88
CA THR A 57 4.86 -2.51 3.23
C THR A 57 4.42 -1.07 3.41
N ILE A 58 3.13 -0.88 3.65
CA ILE A 58 2.54 0.43 3.92
C ILE A 58 2.26 0.50 5.42
N ILE A 59 2.89 1.47 6.09
CA ILE A 59 2.67 1.73 7.51
C ILE A 59 1.65 2.87 7.63
N VAL A 60 0.52 2.60 8.25
CA VAL A 60 -0.55 3.57 8.48
C VAL A 60 -0.86 3.72 9.97
N GLU A 61 -1.26 4.91 10.39
CA GLU A 61 -1.90 5.16 11.67
C GLU A 61 -3.41 5.26 11.45
N LEU A 62 -4.17 4.35 12.07
CA LEU A 62 -5.63 4.35 12.04
C LEU A 62 -6.17 5.22 13.19
N PRO A 63 -7.10 6.14 12.94
CA PRO A 63 -7.83 6.83 14.01
C PRO A 63 -8.62 5.83 14.85
N LYS A 64 -8.82 6.14 16.14
CA LYS A 64 -9.45 5.22 17.12
C LYS A 64 -10.87 4.77 16.74
N GLU A 65 -11.56 5.52 15.89
CA GLU A 65 -12.94 5.23 15.48
C GLU A 65 -13.01 4.26 14.28
N MET A 66 -11.90 4.02 13.58
CA MET A 66 -11.81 3.08 12.45
C MET A 66 -11.46 1.65 12.90
N GLU A 67 -12.21 1.12 13.86
CA GLU A 67 -12.20 -0.33 14.07
C GLU A 67 -12.95 -0.99 12.90
N LEU A 68 -12.25 -1.19 11.78
CA LEU A 68 -12.68 -2.15 10.77
C LEU A 68 -12.52 -3.53 11.41
N GLU A 69 -13.64 -4.17 11.72
CA GLU A 69 -13.71 -5.55 12.20
C GLU A 69 -12.92 -6.47 11.26
N ALA A 70 -12.14 -7.36 11.88
CA ALA A 70 -11.23 -8.29 11.22
C ALA A 70 -11.95 -9.47 10.55
#